data_AF-A0A0F9SRX4-F1
#
_entry.id   AF-A0A0F9SRX4-F1
#
_cell.length_a   1.000
_cell.length_b   1.000
_cell.length_c   1.000
_cell.angle_alpha   90.00
_cell.angle_beta   90.00
_cell.angle_gamma   90.00
#
_symmetry.space_group_name_H-M   'P 1'
#
loop_
_entity.id
_entity.type
_entity.pdbx_description
1 polymer ?
#
loop_
_entity_poly.entity_id
_entity_poly.type
_entity_poly.pdbx_seq_one_letter_code
_entity_poly.pdbx_strand_id
1 'polypeptide(L)'
;MGLKIEKTHTPTDILEDILKSKPSLTINIETKKILEKILKYSKFFENEGAQARYGTIKNNRLIIAEEIYQSYSDIRDFLINLQKIVNSYLQLLKESLNMTKNGYKY
;
A
#
# COMPACT_ATOMS: atom_id res chain seq x y z
N MET A 1 -18.08 18.55 4.75
CA MET A 1 -16.63 18.85 4.72
C MET A 1 -15.95 17.73 3.95
N GLY A 2 -15.43 18.01 2.76
CA GLY A 2 -14.79 16.99 1.91
C GLY A 2 -13.30 16.86 2.22
N LEU A 3 -12.80 15.63 2.29
CA LEU A 3 -11.36 15.34 2.29
C LEU A 3 -10.77 15.82 0.96
N LYS A 4 -10.06 16.95 0.99
CA LYS A 4 -9.25 17.40 -0.14
C LYS A 4 -8.00 16.52 -0.18
N ILE A 5 -8.03 15.46 -0.98
CA ILE A 5 -6.85 14.62 -1.23
C ILE A 5 -5.94 15.41 -2.17
N GLU A 6 -4.96 16.12 -1.63
CA GLU A 6 -3.90 16.72 -2.44
C GLU A 6 -2.98 15.62 -2.96
N LYS A 7 -2.68 15.61 -4.27
CA LYS A 7 -1.80 14.62 -4.93
C LYS A 7 -0.33 14.68 -4.47
N THR A 8 -0.05 15.43 -3.42
CA THR A 8 1.28 15.66 -2.84
C THR A 8 1.67 14.56 -1.86
N HIS A 9 0.71 13.83 -1.28
CA HIS A 9 0.98 12.75 -0.34
C HIS A 9 1.05 11.41 -1.05
N THR A 10 2.10 10.63 -0.77
CA THR A 10 2.18 9.26 -1.27
C THR A 10 1.13 8.40 -0.55
N PRO A 11 0.59 7.35 -1.19
CA PRO A 11 -0.25 6.37 -0.51
C PRO A 11 0.32 5.87 0.82
N THR A 12 1.65 5.70 0.90
CA THR A 12 2.37 5.39 2.14
C THR A 12 2.17 6.45 3.22
N ASP A 13 2.41 7.73 2.91
CA ASP A 13 2.30 8.82 3.90
C ASP A 13 0.89 8.90 4.49
N ILE A 14 -0.13 8.79 3.64
CA ILE A 14 -1.54 8.79 4.06
C ILE A 14 -1.81 7.65 5.05
N LEU A 15 -1.32 6.44 4.74
CA LEU A 15 -1.52 5.27 5.60
C LEU A 15 -0.74 5.36 6.91
N GLU A 16 0.47 5.92 6.89
CA GLU A 16 1.24 6.16 8.11
C GLU A 16 0.55 7.14 9.04
N ASP A 17 0.01 8.24 8.50
CA ASP A 17 -0.72 9.23 9.26
C ASP A 17 -1.98 8.61 9.89
N ILE A 18 -2.73 7.82 9.13
CA ILE A 18 -3.91 7.10 9.65
C ILE A 18 -3.50 6.18 10.80
N LEU A 19 -2.43 5.40 10.66
CA LEU A 19 -1.98 4.43 11.66
C LEU A 19 -1.35 5.08 12.91
N LYS A 20 -0.77 6.27 12.79
CA LYS A 20 -0.13 7.04 13.88
C LYS A 20 -1.10 8.00 14.58
N SER A 21 -2.20 8.38 13.94
CA SER A 21 -3.18 9.30 14.51
C SER A 21 -3.84 8.73 15.79
N LYS A 22 -3.90 9.55 16.85
CA LYS A 22 -4.66 9.26 18.09
C LYS A 22 -6.15 9.65 17.91
N PRO A 23 -7.05 9.13 18.77
CA PRO A 23 -8.08 8.13 18.50
C PRO A 23 -9.33 8.64 17.73
N SER A 24 -9.24 9.65 16.86
CA SER A 24 -10.43 10.16 16.14
C SER A 24 -11.09 9.11 15.23
N LEU A 25 -10.33 8.09 14.81
CA LEU A 25 -10.82 6.86 14.21
C LEU A 25 -10.48 5.70 15.16
N THR A 26 -11.50 5.16 15.84
CA THR A 26 -11.37 3.90 16.59
C THR A 26 -11.23 2.74 15.60
N ILE A 27 -10.06 2.62 14.97
CA ILE A 27 -9.73 1.52 14.08
C ILE A 27 -9.58 0.27 14.93
N ASN A 28 -10.42 -0.73 14.70
CA ASN A 28 -10.31 -1.99 15.40
C ASN A 28 -8.97 -2.70 15.05
N ILE A 29 -8.54 -3.64 15.89
CA ILE A 29 -7.25 -4.33 15.73
C ILE A 29 -7.13 -5.08 14.40
N GLU A 30 -8.23 -5.62 13.88
CA GLU A 30 -8.24 -6.39 12.62
C GLU A 30 -8.02 -5.50 11.41
N THR A 31 -8.78 -4.40 11.32
CA THR A 31 -8.61 -3.37 10.31
C THR A 31 -7.23 -2.73 10.39
N LYS A 32 -6.68 -2.50 11.59
CA LYS A 32 -5.31 -2.01 11.75
C LYS A 32 -4.28 -2.96 11.12
N LYS A 33 -4.41 -4.28 11.35
CA LYS A 33 -3.51 -5.28 10.74
C LYS A 33 -3.61 -5.29 9.21
N ILE A 34 -4.79 -5.04 8.65
CA ILE A 34 -4.96 -4.94 7.19
C ILE A 34 -4.29 -3.68 6.66
N LEU A 35 -4.48 -2.53 7.31
CA LEU A 35 -3.83 -1.27 6.94
C LEU A 35 -2.30 -1.37 7.03
N GLU A 36 -1.75 -2.06 8.03
CA GLU A 36 -0.30 -2.33 8.12
C GLU A 36 0.21 -3.20 6.95
N LYS A 37 -0.56 -4.19 6.52
CA LYS A 37 -0.24 -4.99 5.32
C LYS A 37 -0.25 -4.12 4.06
N ILE A 38 -1.29 -3.29 3.90
CA ILE A 38 -1.41 -2.39 2.76
C ILE A 38 -0.22 -1.43 2.75
N LEU A 39 0.11 -0.80 3.88
CA LEU A 39 1.25 0.10 4.02
C LEU A 39 2.56 -0.56 3.56
N LYS A 40 2.81 -1.80 4.02
CA LYS A 40 4.00 -2.56 3.63
C LYS A 40 4.11 -2.73 2.11
N TYR A 41 3.01 -3.10 1.45
CA TYR A 41 3.04 -3.31 -0.01
C TYR A 41 3.02 -1.98 -0.79
N SER A 42 2.38 -0.93 -0.30
CA SER A 42 2.44 0.41 -0.91
C SER A 42 3.88 0.92 -0.98
N LYS A 43 4.65 0.80 0.11
CA LYS A 43 6.08 1.14 0.14
C LYS A 43 6.90 0.37 -0.89
N PHE A 44 6.61 -0.92 -1.04
CA PHE A 44 7.23 -1.74 -2.08
C PHE A 44 6.96 -1.13 -3.46
N PHE A 45 5.70 -0.93 -3.84
CA PHE A 45 5.36 -0.41 -5.17
C PHE A 45 5.82 1.02 -5.45
N GLU A 46 5.88 1.89 -4.44
CA GLU A 46 6.44 3.23 -4.60
C GLU A 46 7.94 3.17 -4.91
N ASN A 47 8.68 2.31 -4.22
CA ASN A 47 10.10 2.07 -4.51
C ASN A 47 10.30 1.44 -5.89
N GLU A 48 9.55 0.39 -6.23
CA GLU A 48 9.59 -0.26 -7.55
C GLU A 48 9.29 0.77 -8.66
N GLY A 49 8.28 1.61 -8.48
CA GLY A 49 7.92 2.65 -9.45
C GLY A 49 8.97 3.75 -9.60
N ALA A 50 9.74 4.06 -8.56
CA ALA A 50 10.88 4.97 -8.66
C ALA A 50 12.06 4.31 -9.40
N GLN A 51 12.40 3.07 -9.02
CA GLN A 51 13.49 2.31 -9.63
C GLN A 51 13.24 2.00 -11.10
N ALA A 52 12.00 1.66 -11.48
CA ALA A 52 11.62 1.42 -12.87
C ALA A 52 11.75 2.67 -13.77
N ARG A 53 11.66 3.89 -13.20
CA ARG A 53 11.75 5.15 -13.96
C ARG A 53 13.16 5.74 -13.97
N TYR A 54 13.86 5.65 -12.85
CA TYR A 54 15.11 6.39 -12.63
C TYR A 54 16.32 5.47 -12.42
N GLY A 55 16.10 4.16 -12.29
CA GLY A 55 17.13 3.21 -11.88
C GLY A 55 17.49 3.33 -10.39
N THR A 56 18.51 2.59 -9.98
CA THR A 56 19.05 2.64 -8.61
C THR A 56 20.58 2.66 -8.64
N ILE A 57 21.21 3.33 -7.68
CA ILE A 57 22.67 3.35 -7.56
C ILE A 57 23.10 2.17 -6.69
N LYS A 58 23.93 1.28 -7.24
CA LYS A 58 24.53 0.16 -6.52
C LYS A 58 25.99 0.01 -6.96
N ASN A 59 26.90 -0.18 -6.01
CA ASN A 59 28.34 -0.30 -6.27
C ASN A 59 28.89 0.84 -7.15
N ASN A 60 28.49 2.09 -6.87
CA ASN A 60 28.87 3.28 -7.64
C ASN A 60 28.46 3.28 -9.12
N ARG A 61 27.51 2.41 -9.53
CA ARG A 61 26.95 2.36 -10.88
C ARG A 61 25.44 2.56 -10.85
N LEU A 62 24.92 3.27 -11.85
CA LEU A 62 23.49 3.30 -12.12
C LEU A 62 23.05 1.95 -12.71
N ILE A 63 22.08 1.30 -12.07
CA ILE A 63 21.41 0.09 -12.56
C ILE A 63 20.04 0.52 -13.08
N ILE A 64 19.76 0.27 -14.36
CA ILE A 64 18.49 0.63 -15.01
C ILE A 64 17.43 -0.47 -14.85
N ALA A 65 16.18 -0.17 -15.15
CA ALA A 65 15.05 -1.09 -14.96
C ALA A 65 15.26 -2.44 -15.68
N GLU A 66 15.79 -2.40 -16.90
CA GLU A 66 16.13 -3.58 -17.70
C GLU A 66 17.22 -4.43 -17.07
N GLU A 67 17.97 -3.91 -16.10
CA GLU A 67 18.94 -4.65 -15.29
C GLU A 67 18.37 -5.10 -13.94
N ILE A 68 17.37 -4.40 -13.41
CA ILE A 68 16.68 -4.74 -12.17
C ILE A 68 15.71 -5.91 -12.39
N TYR A 69 15.00 -5.91 -13.52
CA TYR A 69 13.91 -6.85 -13.82
C TYR A 69 14.30 -7.86 -14.90
N GLN A 70 15.43 -8.55 -14.71
CA GLN A 70 15.98 -9.47 -15.70
C GLN A 70 15.53 -10.92 -15.52
N SER A 71 15.20 -11.30 -14.29
CA SER A 71 14.91 -12.70 -13.97
C SER A 71 13.42 -12.97 -13.88
N TYR A 72 13.04 -14.21 -14.17
CA TYR A 72 11.69 -14.71 -13.90
C TYR A 72 11.29 -14.55 -12.42
N SER A 73 12.25 -14.67 -11.50
CA SER A 73 12.03 -14.44 -10.06
C SER A 73 11.57 -13.01 -9.77
N ASP A 74 12.18 -12.01 -10.40
CA ASP A 74 11.83 -10.60 -10.16
C ASP A 74 10.37 -10.32 -10.58
N ILE A 75 10.00 -10.83 -11.77
CA ILE A 75 8.62 -10.72 -12.28
C ILE A 75 7.64 -11.47 -11.38
N ARG A 76 8.00 -12.68 -10.96
CA ARG A 76 7.16 -13.49 -10.07
C ARG A 76 6.94 -12.80 -8.73
N ASP A 77 7.99 -12.26 -8.13
CA ASP A 77 7.92 -11.58 -6.83
C ASP A 77 7.09 -10.30 -6.92
N PHE A 78 7.23 -9.54 -8.01
CA PHE A 78 6.38 -8.39 -8.31
C PHE A 78 4.90 -8.79 -8.36
N LEU A 79 4.55 -9.82 -9.15
CA LEU A 79 3.18 -10.29 -9.29
C LEU A 79 2.60 -10.83 -7.99
N ILE A 80 3.39 -11.53 -7.18
CA ILE A 80 2.99 -12.02 -5.85
C ILE A 80 2.67 -10.84 -4.93
N ASN A 81 3.50 -9.81 -4.90
CA ASN A 81 3.24 -8.61 -4.10
C ASN A 81 2.01 -7.84 -4.61
N LEU A 82 1.76 -7.85 -5.92
CA LEU A 82 0.58 -7.21 -6.52
C LEU A 82 -0.69 -7.93 -6.09
N GLN A 83 -0.68 -9.26 -6.16
CA GLN A 83 -1.79 -10.07 -5.67
C GLN A 83 -2.05 -9.81 -4.18
N LYS A 84 -0.99 -9.75 -3.37
CA LYS A 84 -1.10 -9.52 -1.92
C LYS A 84 -1.70 -8.15 -1.58
N ILE A 85 -1.31 -7.08 -2.27
CA ILE A 85 -1.87 -5.75 -2.00
C ILE A 85 -3.34 -5.66 -2.43
N VAL A 86 -3.67 -6.20 -3.61
CA VAL A 86 -5.06 -6.24 -4.10
C VAL A 86 -5.95 -7.02 -3.13
N ASN A 87 -5.50 -8.20 -2.68
CA ASN A 87 -6.24 -8.99 -1.70
C ASN A 87 -6.44 -8.25 -0.38
N SER A 88 -5.44 -7.49 0.07
CA SER A 88 -5.55 -6.70 1.31
C SER A 88 -6.58 -5.57 1.18
N TYR A 89 -6.61 -4.87 0.04
CA TYR A 89 -7.65 -3.88 -0.24
C TYR A 89 -9.05 -4.49 -0.36
N LEU A 90 -9.17 -5.65 -1.01
CA LEU A 90 -10.45 -6.37 -1.09
C LEU A 90 -10.93 -6.83 0.30
N GLN A 91 -10.02 -7.25 1.18
CA GLN A 91 -10.35 -7.58 2.57
C GLN A 91 -10.84 -6.33 3.31
N LEU A 92 -10.12 -5.22 3.21
CA LEU A 92 -10.53 -3.95 3.83
C LEU A 92 -11.92 -3.51 3.35
N LEU A 93 -12.18 -3.63 2.04
CA LEU A 93 -13.47 -3.28 1.46
C LEU A 93 -14.59 -4.16 2.03
N LYS A 94 -14.39 -5.49 2.09
CA LYS A 94 -15.37 -6.41 2.68
C LYS A 94 -15.66 -6.09 4.14
N GLU A 95 -14.65 -5.79 4.95
CA GLU A 95 -14.84 -5.38 6.34
C GLU A 95 -15.64 -4.09 6.43
N SER A 96 -15.31 -3.08 5.63
CA SER A 96 -16.02 -1.81 5.62
C SER A 96 -17.50 -1.95 5.19
N LEU A 97 -17.80 -2.85 4.26
CA LEU A 97 -19.17 -3.16 3.82
C LEU A 97 -19.94 -4.03 4.83
N ASN A 98 -19.26 -4.86 5.61
CA ASN A 98 -19.89 -5.62 6.69
C ASN A 98 -20.22 -4.72 7.89
N MET A 99 -19.41 -3.68 8.14
CA MET A 99 -19.72 -2.66 9.14
C MET A 99 -21.03 -1.92 8.82
N THR A 100 -21.31 -1.62 7.55
CA THR A 100 -22.59 -0.99 7.17
C THR A 100 -23.80 -1.91 7.33
N LYS A 101 -23.66 -3.24 7.23
CA LYS A 101 -24.79 -4.16 7.45
C LYS A 101 -25.21 -4.30 8.92
N ASN A 102 -24.28 -4.17 9.86
CA ASN A 102 -24.56 -4.30 11.29
C ASN A 102 -24.85 -2.96 11.99
N GLY A 103 -24.66 -1.82 11.29
CA GLY A 103 -24.76 -0.48 11.86
C GLY A 103 -26.07 0.29 11.62
N TYR A 104 -27.02 -0.26 10.84
CA TYR A 104 -28.33 0.35 10.61
C TYR A 104 -29.45 -0.55 11.13
N LYS A 105 -29.57 -0.66 12.45
CA LYS A 105 -30.85 -0.95 13.09
C LYS A 105 -31.31 0.34 13.74
N TYR A 106 -32.13 1.10 13.02
CA TYR A 106 -33.01 2.11 13.61
C TYR A 106 -34.14 1.40 14.37
#